data_AF-A0A8J2NQT2-F1
#
_entry.id   AF-A0A8J2NQT2-F1
#
_cell.length_a   1.000
_cell.length_b   1.000
_cell.length_c   1.000
_cell.angle_alpha   90.00
_cell.angle_beta   90.00
_cell.angle_gamma   90.00
#
_symmetry.space_group_name_H-M   'P 1'
#
loop_
_entity.id
_entity.type
_entity.pdbx_description
1 polymer ?
#
loop_
_entity_poly.entity_id
_entity_poly.type
_entity_poly.pdbx_seq_one_letter_code
_entity_poly.pdbx_strand_id
1 'polypeptide(L)'
;MVARHWLFRVSVAANLFVLVYLALYSTSSNYPSSATTVETSAVATSSSNSNSNNNNNNDAGNVAPQSSSLVMTRENLLSKSSVSDKEETLDENGVPVAVPESMVPLQPQQIVVADDAAETDSNDNSITNNNNNPSSNAVSDDLLLRHEDENDRSSGNSNNNNKEMLNESNAVILDKGSKPERERIFPCDDLSSRNYFGQRGPFWVLYNYVKASRQFACDESVTYTTHADYTFLDNLVPLLDRWQGPVSLSLYCPGTDYDETLTRIQYLRECSSPLVKELVTFHLFFDHKHIPKNLTKTPWKKWEKSPANCSSEPKFGEKIVTFKKQKKLPYPVNVARNVAREMAQTHYVLASDIELYPNPNLIQNFLDMVRRNDTKLRRPNPKLFVLPIFEVEANVTALPYDKAELQSMLDKSIAIPFH
;
A
#
# COMPACT_ATOMS: atom_id res chain seq x y z
N MET A 1 -14.21 -58.51 -8.13
CA MET A 1 -14.78 -57.53 -7.18
C MET A 1 -14.08 -57.52 -5.79
N VAL A 2 -13.18 -58.45 -5.46
CA VAL A 2 -12.65 -58.62 -4.08
C VAL A 2 -11.68 -57.52 -3.61
N ALA A 3 -10.78 -57.03 -4.46
CA ALA A 3 -9.68 -56.14 -4.05
C ALA A 3 -10.13 -54.82 -3.36
N ARG A 4 -11.29 -54.25 -3.74
CA ARG A 4 -11.82 -53.02 -3.13
C ARG A 4 -12.13 -53.17 -1.63
N HIS A 5 -12.53 -54.36 -1.17
CA HIS A 5 -12.80 -54.60 0.25
C HIS A 5 -11.53 -54.68 1.11
N TRP A 6 -10.39 -55.05 0.52
CA TRP A 6 -9.12 -55.14 1.24
C TRP A 6 -8.55 -53.75 1.56
N LEU A 7 -8.50 -52.86 0.56
CA LEU A 7 -8.03 -51.47 0.73
C LEU A 7 -8.83 -50.70 1.78
N PHE A 8 -10.16 -50.88 1.82
CA PHE A 8 -11.01 -50.26 2.84
C PHE A 8 -10.65 -50.77 4.25
N ARG A 9 -10.45 -52.08 4.43
CA ARG A 9 -10.05 -52.66 5.72
C ARG A 9 -8.66 -52.21 6.18
N VAL A 10 -7.70 -52.08 5.26
CA VAL A 10 -6.37 -51.53 5.55
C VAL A 10 -6.46 -50.06 5.97
N SER A 11 -7.28 -49.25 5.29
CA SER A 11 -7.51 -47.85 5.65
C SER A 11 -8.13 -47.69 7.04
N VAL A 12 -9.15 -48.50 7.38
CA VAL A 12 -9.76 -48.48 8.73
C VAL A 12 -8.76 -48.90 9.80
N ALA A 13 -7.96 -49.95 9.55
CA ALA A 13 -6.92 -50.40 10.50
C ALA A 13 -5.83 -49.35 10.73
N ALA A 14 -5.38 -48.65 9.68
CA ALA A 14 -4.38 -47.60 9.77
C ALA A 14 -4.88 -46.39 10.60
N ASN A 15 -6.12 -45.95 10.36
CA ASN A 15 -6.72 -44.85 11.14
C ASN A 15 -6.91 -45.22 12.62
N LEU A 16 -7.31 -46.46 12.92
CA LEU A 16 -7.36 -46.98 14.29
C LEU A 16 -5.98 -46.95 14.97
N PHE A 17 -4.92 -47.33 14.26
CA PHE A 17 -3.55 -47.29 14.78
C PHE A 17 -3.08 -45.87 15.13
N VAL A 18 -3.41 -44.88 14.27
CA VAL A 18 -3.10 -43.46 14.54
C VAL A 18 -3.85 -42.93 15.76
N LEU A 19 -5.14 -43.28 15.91
CA LEU A 19 -5.93 -42.88 17.09
C LEU A 19 -5.40 -43.50 18.39
N VAL A 20 -5.01 -44.78 18.37
CA VAL A 20 -4.38 -45.44 19.53
C VAL A 20 -3.02 -44.81 19.85
N TYR A 21 -2.21 -44.50 18.83
CA TYR A 21 -0.92 -43.82 19.02
C TYR A 21 -1.10 -42.44 19.69
N LEU A 22 -2.04 -41.62 19.20
CA LEU A 22 -2.33 -40.30 19.78
C LEU A 22 -2.88 -40.40 21.21
N ALA A 23 -3.72 -41.39 21.51
CA ALA A 23 -4.24 -41.63 22.86
C ALA A 23 -3.13 -42.07 23.84
N LEU A 24 -2.18 -42.89 23.40
CA LEU A 24 -1.02 -43.25 24.24
C LEU A 24 -0.08 -42.05 24.44
N TYR A 25 0.19 -41.28 23.38
CA TYR A 25 1.09 -40.13 23.43
C TYR A 25 0.58 -38.99 24.31
N SER A 26 -0.74 -38.74 24.36
CA SER A 26 -1.31 -37.74 25.26
C SER A 26 -1.22 -38.14 26.74
N THR A 27 -1.22 -39.44 27.06
CA THR A 27 -1.12 -39.93 28.45
C THR A 27 0.30 -39.92 29.05
N SER A 28 1.35 -39.70 28.27
CA SER A 28 2.73 -39.64 28.78
C SER A 28 3.19 -38.24 29.23
N SER A 29 2.39 -37.19 28.99
CA SER A 29 2.77 -35.78 29.20
C SER A 29 2.58 -35.28 30.64
N ASN A 30 3.00 -36.04 31.65
CA ASN A 30 2.97 -35.61 33.05
C ASN A 30 4.15 -34.67 33.37
N TYR A 31 3.88 -33.36 33.43
CA TYR A 31 4.82 -32.38 34.00
C TYR A 31 4.60 -32.25 35.52
N PRO A 32 5.67 -32.29 36.35
CA PRO A 32 5.54 -32.20 37.81
C PRO A 32 5.23 -30.78 38.29
N SER A 33 4.46 -30.69 39.38
CA SER A 33 4.17 -29.42 40.05
C SER A 33 5.33 -28.99 40.95
N SER A 34 5.76 -27.73 40.81
CA SER A 34 6.61 -27.03 41.79
C SER A 34 5.93 -25.73 42.17
N ALA A 35 5.42 -25.65 43.40
CA ALA A 35 4.81 -24.44 43.95
C ALA A 35 5.74 -23.82 45.00
N THR A 36 5.93 -22.50 44.93
CA THR A 36 6.49 -21.68 46.01
C THR A 36 5.60 -20.46 46.19
N THR A 37 5.28 -20.12 47.43
CA THR A 37 4.21 -19.19 47.84
C THR A 37 4.73 -17.78 48.18
N VAL A 38 3.88 -16.95 48.83
CA VAL A 38 4.09 -15.59 49.40
C VAL A 38 3.67 -14.45 48.43
N GLU A 39 2.70 -13.58 48.74
CA GLU A 39 1.73 -13.56 49.87
C GLU A 39 0.43 -12.78 49.55
N THR A 40 -0.49 -12.80 50.53
CA THR A 40 -1.80 -12.12 50.68
C THR A 40 -1.93 -10.69 50.09
N SER A 41 -3.11 -10.23 49.63
CA SER A 41 -4.35 -10.19 50.43
C SER A 41 -5.69 -10.11 49.68
N ALA A 42 -6.71 -10.60 50.38
CA ALA A 42 -8.17 -10.34 50.40
C ALA A 42 -8.74 -9.07 49.70
N VAL A 43 -10.04 -8.94 49.39
CA VAL A 43 -11.27 -9.57 49.95
C VAL A 43 -12.26 -9.95 48.84
N ALA A 44 -13.09 -10.97 49.06
CA ALA A 44 -14.20 -11.33 48.18
C ALA A 44 -15.56 -10.79 48.68
N THR A 45 -16.45 -10.41 47.75
CA THR A 45 -17.89 -10.39 48.00
C THR A 45 -18.64 -10.91 46.77
N SER A 46 -19.30 -12.05 46.94
CA SER A 46 -20.19 -12.64 45.95
C SER A 46 -21.60 -12.05 46.04
N SER A 47 -22.26 -11.87 44.89
CA SER A 47 -23.70 -12.11 44.84
C SER A 47 -24.03 -12.85 43.55
N SER A 48 -24.66 -14.01 43.69
CA SER A 48 -25.15 -14.81 42.57
C SER A 48 -26.61 -14.49 42.34
N ASN A 49 -27.05 -14.44 41.09
CA ASN A 49 -28.40 -14.88 40.80
C ASN A 49 -28.47 -15.51 39.41
N SER A 50 -29.03 -16.70 39.34
CA SER A 50 -29.22 -17.47 38.12
C SER A 50 -30.69 -17.49 37.76
N ASN A 51 -31.00 -17.42 36.47
CA ASN A 51 -32.30 -17.89 35.99
C ASN A 51 -32.19 -18.34 34.53
N SER A 52 -32.89 -19.42 34.19
CA SER A 52 -32.95 -19.95 32.82
C SER A 52 -34.29 -19.59 32.18
N ASN A 53 -34.31 -19.43 30.85
CA ASN A 53 -35.39 -19.98 30.03
C ASN A 53 -35.03 -20.01 28.54
N ASN A 54 -35.58 -20.99 27.82
CA ASN A 54 -35.41 -21.16 26.37
C ASN A 54 -36.39 -20.28 25.59
N ASN A 55 -36.03 -19.88 24.35
CA ASN A 55 -36.65 -20.45 23.13
C ASN A 55 -36.15 -19.81 21.82
N ASN A 56 -35.63 -20.68 20.94
CA ASN A 56 -35.77 -20.75 19.47
C ASN A 56 -35.89 -19.48 18.58
N ASN A 57 -35.01 -19.49 17.57
CA ASN A 57 -35.23 -19.10 16.16
C ASN A 57 -35.55 -17.63 15.81
N ASN A 58 -34.62 -16.99 15.10
CA ASN A 58 -34.59 -17.14 13.63
C ASN A 58 -33.21 -16.80 13.04
N ASP A 59 -32.95 -17.34 11.85
CA ASP A 59 -31.66 -17.25 11.16
C ASP A 59 -31.63 -16.11 10.13
N ALA A 60 -30.55 -15.33 10.13
CA ALA A 60 -30.24 -14.29 9.16
C ALA A 60 -28.72 -14.08 9.13
N GLY A 61 -28.04 -14.74 8.18
CA GLY A 61 -26.58 -14.83 8.13
C GLY A 61 -25.84 -13.51 7.89
N ASN A 62 -25.48 -12.81 8.97
CA ASN A 62 -24.46 -11.76 8.94
C ASN A 62 -23.06 -12.39 8.84
N VAL A 63 -22.47 -12.37 7.64
CA VAL A 63 -21.03 -12.65 7.48
C VAL A 63 -20.28 -11.36 7.78
N ALA A 64 -19.96 -11.14 9.05
CA ALA A 64 -19.11 -10.02 9.47
C ALA A 64 -17.71 -10.16 8.83
N PRO A 65 -17.15 -9.11 8.22
CA PRO A 65 -15.76 -9.13 7.81
C PRO A 65 -14.89 -9.06 9.06
N GLN A 66 -14.14 -10.12 9.36
CA GLN A 66 -13.11 -10.04 10.41
C GLN A 66 -12.04 -9.04 9.99
N SER A 67 -12.10 -7.85 10.57
CA SER A 67 -11.10 -6.80 10.41
C SER A 67 -10.09 -6.89 11.55
N SER A 68 -8.81 -6.88 11.18
CA SER A 68 -7.70 -6.79 12.13
C SER A 68 -6.69 -5.83 11.54
N SER A 69 -6.38 -4.76 12.27
CA SER A 69 -5.45 -3.71 11.83
C SER A 69 -4.02 -4.15 12.14
N LEU A 70 -3.23 -4.35 11.08
CA LEU A 70 -1.94 -5.04 11.16
C LEU A 70 -0.84 -4.23 10.46
N VAL A 71 0.30 -4.05 11.12
CA VAL A 71 1.52 -3.49 10.51
C VAL A 71 2.48 -4.63 10.13
N MET A 72 2.91 -4.65 8.88
CA MET A 72 3.80 -5.67 8.29
C MET A 72 4.82 -5.06 7.33
N THR A 73 5.85 -5.84 6.97
CA THR A 73 6.73 -5.52 5.83
C THR A 73 6.09 -5.97 4.51
N ARG A 74 6.43 -5.29 3.40
CA ARG A 74 5.87 -5.53 2.06
C ARG A 74 6.04 -6.98 1.55
N GLU A 75 7.18 -7.59 1.82
CA GLU A 75 7.58 -8.91 1.28
C GLU A 75 6.78 -10.08 1.85
N ASN A 76 6.46 -10.02 3.15
CA ASN A 76 5.79 -11.10 3.91
C ASN A 76 4.40 -11.47 3.36
N LEU A 77 3.87 -10.66 2.44
CA LEU A 77 2.52 -10.74 1.89
C LEU A 77 2.49 -10.98 0.37
N LEU A 78 3.64 -11.23 -0.27
CA LEU A 78 3.74 -11.61 -1.68
C LEU A 78 3.93 -13.12 -1.89
N SER A 79 4.42 -13.84 -0.88
CA SER A 79 4.85 -15.25 -0.93
C SER A 79 3.72 -16.31 -0.97
N LYS A 80 2.50 -15.95 -1.42
CA LYS A 80 1.31 -16.84 -1.39
C LYS A 80 0.41 -16.84 -2.64
N SER A 81 0.85 -16.31 -3.78
CA SER A 81 0.03 -16.36 -5.01
C SER A 81 0.87 -16.56 -6.29
N SER A 82 1.06 -17.82 -6.69
CA SER A 82 1.74 -18.18 -7.94
C SER A 82 1.23 -19.52 -8.52
N VAL A 83 0.00 -19.53 -9.01
CA VAL A 83 -0.51 -20.50 -10.00
C VAL A 83 -1.28 -19.69 -11.04
N SER A 84 -1.03 -19.93 -12.32
CA SER A 84 -1.63 -19.18 -13.42
C SER A 84 -1.85 -20.07 -14.64
N ASP A 85 -2.97 -20.79 -14.65
CA ASP A 85 -3.46 -21.46 -15.85
C ASP A 85 -4.08 -20.44 -16.81
N LYS A 86 -3.89 -20.66 -18.11
CA LYS A 86 -4.43 -19.79 -19.17
C LYS A 86 -5.68 -20.43 -19.78
N GLU A 87 -6.85 -19.89 -19.46
CA GLU A 87 -8.06 -20.09 -20.27
C GLU A 87 -8.35 -18.83 -21.09
N GLU A 88 -8.75 -19.04 -22.34
CA GLU A 88 -9.07 -17.99 -23.32
C GLU A 88 -10.60 -17.85 -23.40
N THR A 89 -11.12 -16.66 -23.15
CA THR A 89 -12.56 -16.44 -22.95
C THR A 89 -13.25 -15.85 -24.17
N LEU A 90 -14.30 -16.55 -24.64
CA LEU A 90 -15.20 -16.13 -25.70
C LEU A 90 -16.45 -15.44 -25.12
N ASP A 91 -17.12 -14.62 -25.93
CA ASP A 91 -18.43 -14.05 -25.58
C ASP A 91 -19.59 -15.05 -25.76
N GLU A 92 -20.82 -14.63 -25.47
CA GLU A 92 -22.04 -15.45 -25.64
C GLU A 92 -22.34 -15.85 -27.11
N ASN A 93 -21.59 -15.31 -28.08
CA ASN A 93 -21.68 -15.62 -29.51
C ASN A 93 -20.45 -16.37 -30.05
N GLY A 94 -19.48 -16.73 -29.19
CA GLY A 94 -18.25 -17.41 -29.58
C GLY A 94 -17.16 -16.49 -30.16
N VAL A 95 -17.25 -15.18 -29.98
CA VAL A 95 -16.30 -14.18 -30.50
C VAL A 95 -15.22 -13.85 -29.45
N PRO A 96 -13.93 -13.78 -29.82
CA PRO A 96 -12.88 -13.28 -28.93
C PRO A 96 -13.12 -11.81 -28.54
N VAL A 97 -13.09 -11.51 -27.25
CA VAL A 97 -13.33 -10.14 -26.74
C VAL A 97 -12.11 -9.26 -27.03
N ALA A 98 -12.24 -8.36 -28.00
CA ALA A 98 -11.17 -7.45 -28.40
C ALA A 98 -10.83 -6.45 -27.28
N VAL A 99 -9.66 -6.65 -26.64
CA VAL A 99 -9.07 -5.70 -25.69
C VAL A 99 -8.58 -4.46 -26.46
N PRO A 100 -8.88 -3.22 -26.02
CA PRO A 100 -8.31 -2.02 -26.65
C PRO A 100 -6.78 -2.03 -26.57
N GLU A 101 -6.08 -1.64 -27.64
CA GLU A 101 -4.60 -1.64 -27.69
C GLU A 101 -3.93 -0.83 -26.55
N SER A 102 -4.64 0.13 -25.96
CA SER A 102 -4.19 0.90 -24.79
C SER A 102 -4.25 0.14 -23.46
N MET A 103 -4.62 -1.14 -23.44
CA MET A 103 -4.80 -1.97 -22.24
C MET A 103 -3.98 -3.27 -22.24
N VAL A 104 -2.96 -3.38 -23.11
CA VAL A 104 -1.99 -4.49 -23.05
C VAL A 104 -1.25 -4.46 -21.70
N PRO A 105 -1.29 -5.53 -20.88
CA PRO A 105 -0.58 -5.54 -19.60
C PRO A 105 0.94 -5.48 -19.79
N LEU A 106 1.59 -4.52 -19.13
CA LEU A 106 3.03 -4.57 -18.95
C LEU A 106 3.36 -5.66 -17.94
N GLN A 107 4.26 -6.59 -18.29
CA GLN A 107 4.72 -7.60 -17.34
C GLN A 107 5.51 -6.95 -16.21
N PRO A 108 5.33 -7.38 -14.94
CA PRO A 108 6.22 -6.96 -13.86
C PRO A 108 7.66 -7.36 -14.18
N GLN A 109 8.61 -6.44 -14.01
CA GLN A 109 10.02 -6.83 -14.08
C GLN A 109 10.35 -7.71 -12.88
N GLN A 110 10.83 -8.93 -13.16
CA GLN A 110 11.44 -9.76 -12.13
C GLN A 110 12.68 -9.05 -11.59
N ILE A 111 12.75 -8.88 -10.27
CA ILE A 111 13.95 -8.35 -9.62
C ILE A 111 15.01 -9.46 -9.71
N VAL A 112 15.99 -9.26 -10.60
CA VAL A 112 17.18 -10.10 -10.66
C VAL A 112 18.13 -9.60 -9.58
N VAL A 113 18.19 -10.33 -8.46
CA VAL A 113 19.31 -10.18 -7.52
C VAL A 113 20.54 -10.78 -8.19
N ALA A 114 21.54 -9.95 -8.45
CA ALA A 114 22.86 -10.41 -8.84
C ALA A 114 23.73 -10.46 -7.58
N ASP A 115 24.25 -11.64 -7.25
CA ASP A 115 25.24 -11.79 -6.18
C ASP A 115 26.60 -11.30 -6.68
N ASP A 116 27.16 -10.27 -6.04
CA ASP A 116 28.51 -9.80 -6.33
C ASP A 116 29.57 -10.78 -5.81
N ALA A 117 30.41 -11.27 -6.72
CA ALA A 117 31.65 -11.97 -6.41
C ALA A 117 32.76 -11.42 -7.33
N ALA A 118 33.80 -10.83 -6.73
CA ALA A 118 34.90 -10.22 -7.46
C ALA A 118 35.98 -11.23 -7.87
N GLU A 119 36.69 -10.99 -8.98
CA GLU A 119 38.14 -10.70 -8.95
C GLU A 119 38.75 -10.32 -10.33
N THR A 120 39.70 -9.36 -10.28
CA THR A 120 40.89 -9.14 -11.15
C THR A 120 40.82 -9.00 -12.68
N ASP A 121 41.36 -7.86 -13.14
CA ASP A 121 42.37 -7.66 -14.21
C ASP A 121 42.31 -8.43 -15.55
N SER A 122 42.27 -7.69 -16.67
CA SER A 122 43.51 -7.26 -17.37
C SER A 122 43.25 -6.51 -18.69
N ASN A 123 44.28 -5.87 -19.25
CA ASN A 123 44.22 -5.09 -20.50
C ASN A 123 44.18 -5.99 -21.76
N ASP A 124 43.65 -5.49 -22.89
CA ASP A 124 44.54 -4.99 -23.97
C ASP A 124 43.82 -4.09 -25.00
N ASN A 125 44.58 -3.51 -25.92
CA ASN A 125 44.19 -2.61 -27.00
C ASN A 125 43.92 -3.39 -28.31
N SER A 126 43.10 -2.84 -29.23
CA SER A 126 43.61 -2.31 -30.51
C SER A 126 42.55 -1.99 -31.59
N ILE A 127 42.68 -0.78 -32.17
CA ILE A 127 42.69 -0.46 -33.62
C ILE A 127 41.64 -1.13 -34.55
N THR A 128 40.71 -0.33 -35.09
CA THR A 128 40.66 -0.04 -36.55
C THR A 128 39.70 1.10 -36.91
N ASN A 129 40.04 1.87 -37.95
CA ASN A 129 39.17 2.90 -38.54
C ASN A 129 38.29 2.31 -39.65
N ASN A 130 37.18 2.97 -39.98
CA ASN A 130 37.01 3.51 -41.33
C ASN A 130 35.91 4.59 -41.43
N ASN A 131 36.14 5.57 -42.31
CA ASN A 131 35.21 6.65 -42.61
C ASN A 131 34.23 6.25 -43.73
N ASN A 132 33.11 6.98 -43.86
CA ASN A 132 32.85 7.82 -45.05
C ASN A 132 31.59 8.70 -44.91
N ASN A 133 31.75 9.98 -45.28
CA ASN A 133 30.72 11.02 -45.54
C ASN A 133 30.99 11.54 -47.00
N PRO A 134 30.43 12.63 -47.59
CA PRO A 134 29.58 13.76 -47.12
C PRO A 134 28.12 13.62 -47.68
N SER A 135 27.22 14.60 -47.81
CA SER A 135 27.17 16.10 -47.88
C SER A 135 25.71 16.55 -47.58
N SER A 136 25.25 17.80 -47.45
CA SER A 136 25.71 19.17 -47.08
C SER A 136 24.40 20.04 -47.03
N ASN A 137 24.25 21.35 -46.75
CA ASN A 137 25.08 22.57 -46.65
C ASN A 137 24.98 23.15 -45.20
N ALA A 138 25.19 24.41 -44.76
CA ALA A 138 25.26 25.79 -45.29
C ALA A 138 23.92 26.40 -45.81
N VAL A 139 23.61 27.71 -45.69
CA VAL A 139 24.39 28.93 -45.35
C VAL A 139 23.63 29.84 -44.33
N SER A 140 24.41 30.68 -43.65
CA SER A 140 24.23 31.90 -42.80
C SER A 140 23.09 32.92 -43.13
N ASP A 141 22.93 34.13 -42.55
CA ASP A 141 23.75 35.10 -41.75
C ASP A 141 22.86 35.81 -40.69
N ASP A 142 23.31 36.08 -39.45
CA ASP A 142 24.05 37.26 -38.90
C ASP A 142 23.32 38.62 -38.85
N LEU A 143 23.28 39.24 -37.64
CA LEU A 143 23.71 40.64 -37.41
C LEU A 143 23.69 41.04 -35.91
N LEU A 144 24.70 41.83 -35.51
CA LEU A 144 24.94 42.40 -34.18
C LEU A 144 24.38 43.83 -34.01
N LEU A 145 24.25 44.29 -32.77
CA LEU A 145 24.55 45.68 -32.37
C LEU A 145 24.95 45.78 -30.88
N ARG A 146 25.71 46.83 -30.52
CA ARG A 146 26.32 47.10 -29.20
C ARG A 146 26.08 48.55 -28.77
N HIS A 147 26.18 48.80 -27.45
CA HIS A 147 26.88 49.91 -26.75
C HIS A 147 26.97 49.47 -25.26
N GLU A 148 28.02 49.68 -24.45
CA GLU A 148 28.84 50.87 -24.12
C GLU A 148 28.07 51.87 -23.22
N ASP A 149 28.53 52.30 -22.03
CA ASP A 149 29.75 51.92 -21.25
C ASP A 149 29.43 51.84 -19.71
N GLU A 150 30.20 52.22 -18.66
CA GLU A 150 31.41 53.05 -18.47
C GLU A 150 32.24 52.67 -17.18
N ASN A 151 33.04 53.60 -16.66
CA ASN A 151 34.11 53.51 -15.64
C ASN A 151 33.73 53.30 -14.14
N ASP A 152 34.67 52.75 -13.33
CA ASP A 152 35.54 53.55 -12.41
C ASP A 152 36.84 52.79 -12.01
N ARG A 153 37.75 53.43 -11.25
CA ARG A 153 39.20 53.12 -11.16
C ARG A 153 39.77 53.06 -9.71
N SER A 154 41.08 52.73 -9.65
CA SER A 154 42.07 53.03 -8.58
C SER A 154 42.28 51.93 -7.51
N SER A 155 43.49 51.58 -7.02
CA SER A 155 44.90 51.74 -7.46
C SER A 155 45.78 50.75 -6.63
N GLY A 156 46.92 50.23 -7.12
CA GLY A 156 47.56 49.08 -6.45
C GLY A 156 49.06 48.72 -6.56
N ASN A 157 49.93 49.50 -7.23
CA ASN A 157 51.42 49.31 -7.24
C ASN A 157 51.98 48.05 -7.98
N SER A 158 53.32 47.94 -8.09
CA SER A 158 54.02 47.27 -9.21
C SER A 158 55.07 46.19 -8.83
N ASN A 159 55.60 45.52 -9.88
CA ASN A 159 56.85 44.71 -9.96
C ASN A 159 56.78 43.30 -9.32
N ASN A 160 56.97 42.20 -10.05
CA ASN A 160 58.09 41.93 -10.97
C ASN A 160 57.75 40.89 -12.06
N ASN A 161 58.53 40.89 -13.14
CA ASN A 161 58.52 39.82 -14.14
C ASN A 161 59.25 38.57 -13.63
N ASN A 162 58.57 37.43 -13.60
CA ASN A 162 59.20 36.12 -13.68
C ASN A 162 58.39 35.22 -14.61
N LYS A 163 59.09 34.43 -15.44
CA LYS A 163 58.53 33.68 -16.55
C LYS A 163 58.62 32.19 -16.24
N GLU A 164 57.51 31.60 -15.80
CA GLU A 164 57.41 30.15 -15.64
C GLU A 164 56.06 29.61 -16.11
N MET A 165 56.02 28.33 -16.43
CA MET A 165 55.07 27.73 -17.37
C MET A 165 54.35 26.55 -16.71
N LEU A 166 53.07 26.72 -16.39
CA LEU A 166 52.24 25.69 -15.78
C LEU A 166 50.90 25.57 -16.50
N ASN A 167 50.45 24.34 -16.73
CA ASN A 167 49.16 24.05 -17.37
C ASN A 167 48.02 24.17 -16.36
N GLU A 168 47.12 25.12 -16.54
CA GLU A 168 45.78 25.04 -15.93
C GLU A 168 44.92 24.08 -16.76
N SER A 169 44.80 22.84 -16.29
CA SER A 169 43.93 21.81 -16.88
C SER A 169 43.42 20.86 -15.80
N ASN A 170 42.80 21.42 -14.76
CA ASN A 170 41.99 20.70 -13.77
C ASN A 170 40.88 21.63 -13.26
N ALA A 171 39.98 22.03 -14.17
CA ALA A 171 38.71 22.62 -13.78
C ALA A 171 37.90 21.55 -13.03
N VAL A 172 37.79 21.69 -11.71
CA VAL A 172 36.96 20.80 -10.88
C VAL A 172 35.52 20.91 -11.36
N ILE A 173 35.01 19.85 -11.99
CA ILE A 173 33.59 19.74 -12.31
C ILE A 173 32.86 19.56 -10.97
N LEU A 174 32.36 20.68 -10.44
CA LEU A 174 31.43 20.70 -9.32
C LEU A 174 30.13 20.03 -9.80
N ASP A 175 29.99 18.75 -9.49
CA ASP A 175 28.76 18.01 -9.73
C ASP A 175 27.58 18.71 -9.04
N LYS A 176 26.47 18.86 -9.78
CA LYS A 176 25.38 19.75 -9.40
C LYS A 176 24.36 19.05 -8.52
N GLY A 177 24.82 18.71 -7.32
CA GLY A 177 23.96 18.54 -6.16
C GLY A 177 23.17 17.23 -6.15
N SER A 178 23.88 16.11 -6.04
CA SER A 178 23.39 15.05 -5.16
C SER A 178 23.02 15.67 -3.81
N LYS A 179 21.74 15.62 -3.43
CA LYS A 179 21.35 15.91 -2.04
C LYS A 179 22.12 14.94 -1.13
N PRO A 180 22.57 15.35 0.07
CA PRO A 180 23.19 14.43 1.01
C PRO A 180 22.22 13.27 1.24
N GLU A 181 22.66 12.06 0.91
CA GLU A 181 21.81 10.87 0.99
C GLU A 181 21.44 10.63 2.45
N ARG A 182 20.14 10.63 2.74
CA ARG A 182 19.66 10.44 4.11
C ARG A 182 19.99 9.01 4.54
N GLU A 183 20.73 8.88 5.63
CA GLU A 183 20.97 7.59 6.27
C GLU A 183 19.63 6.88 6.54
N ARG A 184 19.48 5.69 5.94
CA ARG A 184 18.23 4.91 5.97
C ARG A 184 18.05 4.30 7.35
N ILE A 185 16.81 4.32 7.89
CA ILE A 185 16.51 3.70 9.20
C ILE A 185 16.70 2.17 9.14
N PHE A 186 16.45 1.58 7.98
CA PHE A 186 16.61 0.15 7.67
C PHE A 186 16.78 -0.03 6.15
N PRO A 187 17.40 -1.12 5.67
CA PRO A 187 17.48 -1.40 4.24
C PRO A 187 16.09 -1.58 3.61
N CYS A 188 15.82 -0.82 2.55
CA CYS A 188 14.64 -0.96 1.69
C CYS A 188 14.84 -0.20 0.37
N ASP A 189 14.06 -0.56 -0.65
CA ASP A 189 14.01 0.12 -1.95
C ASP A 189 12.80 1.07 -2.04
N ASP A 190 12.99 2.24 -2.65
CA ASP A 190 11.91 3.18 -2.96
C ASP A 190 11.07 2.67 -4.15
N LEU A 191 9.76 2.52 -3.98
CA LEU A 191 8.89 2.01 -5.04
C LEU A 191 8.61 3.07 -6.11
N SER A 192 8.94 2.78 -7.38
CA SER A 192 8.66 3.71 -8.48
C SER A 192 7.14 3.91 -8.68
N SER A 193 6.67 5.14 -8.46
CA SER A 193 5.26 5.54 -8.55
C SER A 193 4.81 5.75 -10.00
N ARG A 194 4.89 4.68 -10.80
CA ARG A 194 4.49 4.64 -12.22
C ARG A 194 3.00 4.30 -12.35
N ASN A 195 2.29 4.97 -13.25
CA ASN A 195 0.92 4.63 -13.61
C ASN A 195 0.94 3.46 -14.59
N TYR A 196 0.20 2.38 -14.33
CA TYR A 196 0.10 1.26 -15.27
C TYR A 196 -1.26 0.54 -15.18
N PHE A 197 -1.57 -0.22 -16.22
CA PHE A 197 -2.77 -1.03 -16.36
C PHE A 197 -2.37 -2.50 -16.19
N GLY A 198 -3.16 -3.27 -15.46
CA GLY A 198 -2.92 -4.70 -15.25
C GLY A 198 -4.18 -5.46 -14.91
N GLN A 199 -4.07 -6.78 -14.83
CA GLN A 199 -5.18 -7.69 -14.59
C GLN A 199 -4.92 -8.56 -13.35
N ARG A 200 -5.95 -8.79 -12.55
CA ARG A 200 -5.94 -9.64 -11.35
C ARG A 200 -7.12 -10.60 -11.43
N GLY A 201 -6.93 -11.73 -12.12
CA GLY A 201 -8.02 -12.67 -12.42
C GLY A 201 -9.10 -12.00 -13.30
N PRO A 202 -10.39 -12.03 -12.92
CA PRO A 202 -11.47 -11.41 -13.69
C PRO A 202 -11.54 -9.87 -13.54
N PHE A 203 -10.58 -9.23 -12.86
CA PHE A 203 -10.58 -7.79 -12.59
C PHE A 203 -9.48 -7.05 -13.35
N TRP A 204 -9.85 -5.93 -13.98
CA TRP A 204 -8.92 -4.93 -14.52
C TRP A 204 -8.60 -3.90 -13.45
N VAL A 205 -7.32 -3.53 -13.35
CA VAL A 205 -6.79 -2.62 -12.32
C VAL A 205 -6.02 -1.46 -12.97
N LEU A 206 -6.34 -0.25 -12.52
CA LEU A 206 -5.68 1.00 -12.86
C LEU A 206 -4.78 1.40 -11.67
N TYR A 207 -3.49 1.02 -11.73
CA TYR A 207 -2.55 1.28 -10.64
C TYR A 207 -2.01 2.72 -10.69
N ASN A 208 -1.91 3.36 -9.52
CA ASN A 208 -1.49 4.75 -9.36
C ASN A 208 -2.34 5.74 -10.18
N TYR A 209 -3.63 5.44 -10.41
CA TYR A 209 -4.47 6.13 -11.40
C TYR A 209 -4.63 7.63 -11.10
N VAL A 210 -4.82 7.98 -9.83
CA VAL A 210 -4.76 9.35 -9.31
C VAL A 210 -3.72 9.39 -8.21
N LYS A 211 -2.64 10.17 -8.37
CA LYS A 211 -1.50 10.13 -7.45
C LYS A 211 -1.58 11.19 -6.34
N ALA A 212 -0.99 10.82 -5.19
CA ALA A 212 -0.52 11.75 -4.17
C ALA A 212 0.50 12.73 -4.78
N SER A 213 0.45 14.02 -4.41
CA SER A 213 1.47 14.99 -4.86
C SER A 213 2.76 14.88 -4.05
N ARG A 214 2.70 14.48 -2.78
CA ARG A 214 3.87 14.09 -1.99
C ARG A 214 4.22 12.64 -2.28
N GLN A 215 5.51 12.34 -2.31
CA GLN A 215 6.05 10.99 -2.34
C GLN A 215 6.89 10.79 -1.08
N PHE A 216 6.97 9.56 -0.60
CA PHE A 216 7.69 9.20 0.62
C PHE A 216 8.80 8.21 0.30
N ALA A 217 9.96 8.39 0.93
CA ALA A 217 11.02 7.38 0.88
C ALA A 217 10.59 6.10 1.65
N CYS A 218 11.16 4.95 1.31
CA CYS A 218 10.72 3.65 1.81
C CYS A 218 10.78 3.49 3.34
N ASP A 219 11.66 4.27 3.98
CA ASP A 219 11.88 4.39 5.42
C ASP A 219 11.46 5.76 6.00
N GLU A 220 10.80 6.64 5.23
CA GLU A 220 10.30 7.92 5.73
C GLU A 220 9.07 7.76 6.62
N SER A 221 8.21 6.79 6.32
CA SER A 221 6.85 6.70 6.86
C SER A 221 6.33 5.25 6.88
N VAL A 222 5.05 5.10 7.20
CA VAL A 222 4.26 3.87 7.05
C VAL A 222 3.13 4.19 6.07
N THR A 223 2.78 3.27 5.16
CA THR A 223 1.65 3.46 4.24
C THR A 223 0.40 2.82 4.80
N TYR A 224 -0.69 3.57 4.92
CA TYR A 224 -2.02 3.01 5.17
C TYR A 224 -2.52 2.39 3.87
N THR A 225 -2.83 1.11 3.89
CA THR A 225 -3.33 0.38 2.71
C THR A 225 -4.74 -0.08 3.00
N THR A 226 -5.67 0.41 2.17
CA THR A 226 -7.10 0.30 2.45
C THR A 226 -7.92 0.26 1.17
N HIS A 227 -9.23 0.03 1.31
CA HIS A 227 -10.13 -0.10 0.19
C HIS A 227 -11.55 0.34 0.50
N ALA A 228 -12.29 0.67 -0.56
CA ALA A 228 -13.71 0.98 -0.48
C ALA A 228 -14.41 0.75 -1.83
N ASP A 229 -15.69 1.11 -1.90
CA ASP A 229 -16.24 1.77 -3.08
C ASP A 229 -16.50 3.25 -2.75
N TYR A 230 -17.01 4.02 -3.71
CA TYR A 230 -17.16 5.47 -3.51
C TYR A 230 -18.13 5.89 -2.38
N THR A 231 -18.94 4.98 -1.82
CA THR A 231 -19.89 5.33 -0.76
C THR A 231 -19.28 5.42 0.64
N PHE A 232 -18.05 4.95 0.85
CA PHE A 232 -17.33 5.03 2.14
C PHE A 232 -16.23 6.13 2.15
N LEU A 233 -16.19 6.98 1.13
CA LEU A 233 -15.15 8.01 0.96
C LEU A 233 -15.32 9.23 1.91
N ASP A 234 -16.42 9.32 2.64
CA ASP A 234 -16.62 10.21 3.78
C ASP A 234 -15.60 9.95 4.91
N ASN A 235 -15.27 8.68 5.16
CA ASN A 235 -14.26 8.28 6.15
C ASN A 235 -12.84 8.77 5.81
N LEU A 236 -12.56 9.17 4.55
CA LEU A 236 -11.21 9.45 4.09
C LEU A 236 -10.58 10.70 4.74
N VAL A 237 -11.36 11.75 5.01
CA VAL A 237 -10.81 12.98 5.63
C VAL A 237 -10.49 12.77 7.11
N PRO A 238 -11.40 12.26 7.97
CA PRO A 238 -11.07 11.96 9.37
C PRO A 238 -9.93 10.94 9.55
N LEU A 239 -9.77 10.00 8.61
CA LEU A 239 -8.62 9.09 8.55
C LEU A 239 -7.32 9.86 8.30
N LEU A 240 -7.28 10.76 7.32
CA LEU A 240 -6.09 11.54 6.98
C LEU A 240 -5.66 12.50 8.09
N ASP A 241 -6.61 13.16 8.74
CA ASP A 241 -6.34 14.13 9.81
C ASP A 241 -5.63 13.47 11.01
N ARG A 242 -5.89 12.17 11.26
CA ARG A 242 -5.23 11.38 12.32
C ARG A 242 -4.00 10.60 11.84
N TRP A 243 -3.96 10.17 10.57
CA TRP A 243 -2.86 9.39 10.02
C TRP A 243 -1.65 10.23 9.59
N GLN A 244 -1.89 11.32 8.87
CA GLN A 244 -0.87 12.29 8.39
C GLN A 244 0.33 11.67 7.63
N GLY A 245 0.14 10.51 7.00
CA GLY A 245 1.13 9.83 6.15
C GLY A 245 0.52 9.29 4.85
N PRO A 246 1.31 8.58 4.02
CA PRO A 246 0.86 8.09 2.73
C PRO A 246 -0.30 7.10 2.87
N VAL A 247 -1.25 7.19 1.94
CA VAL A 247 -2.39 6.27 1.81
C VAL A 247 -2.41 5.70 0.39
N SER A 248 -2.45 4.37 0.29
CA SER A 248 -2.85 3.68 -0.95
C SER A 248 -4.27 3.14 -0.78
N LEU A 249 -5.17 3.62 -1.63
CA LEU A 249 -6.61 3.37 -1.55
C LEU A 249 -7.10 2.68 -2.82
N SER A 250 -7.54 1.43 -2.71
CA SER A 250 -8.15 0.67 -3.80
C SER A 250 -9.66 0.83 -3.84
N LEU A 251 -10.21 1.28 -4.96
CA LEU A 251 -11.64 1.55 -5.13
C LEU A 251 -12.26 0.64 -6.19
N TYR A 252 -13.24 -0.15 -5.78
CA TYR A 252 -14.03 -0.97 -6.69
C TYR A 252 -15.13 -0.13 -7.34
N CYS A 253 -15.07 0.06 -8.67
CA CYS A 253 -15.93 0.98 -9.39
C CYS A 253 -16.48 0.42 -10.73
N PRO A 254 -17.26 -0.68 -10.69
CA PRO A 254 -17.82 -1.33 -11.87
C PRO A 254 -18.87 -0.45 -12.60
N GLY A 255 -18.90 -0.54 -13.93
CA GLY A 255 -19.95 0.05 -14.76
C GLY A 255 -20.04 1.57 -14.62
N THR A 256 -21.13 2.07 -14.01
CA THR A 256 -21.35 3.50 -13.76
C THR A 256 -20.74 4.01 -12.46
N ASP A 257 -20.29 3.12 -11.56
CA ASP A 257 -19.66 3.52 -10.28
C ASP A 257 -18.33 4.27 -10.51
N TYR A 258 -17.73 4.13 -11.69
CA TYR A 258 -16.50 4.80 -12.12
C TYR A 258 -16.62 6.33 -12.17
N ASP A 259 -17.61 6.89 -12.87
CA ASP A 259 -17.73 8.36 -12.99
C ASP A 259 -18.18 8.99 -11.65
N GLU A 260 -19.01 8.28 -10.87
CA GLU A 260 -19.35 8.64 -9.48
C GLU A 260 -18.11 8.63 -8.55
N THR A 261 -17.19 7.68 -8.75
CA THR A 261 -15.91 7.61 -8.04
C THR A 261 -15.02 8.80 -8.38
N LEU A 262 -14.82 9.08 -9.68
CA LEU A 262 -13.97 10.20 -10.13
C LEU A 262 -14.50 11.56 -9.66
N THR A 263 -15.83 11.74 -9.66
CA THR A 263 -16.48 12.95 -9.12
C THR A 263 -16.14 13.17 -7.65
N ARG A 264 -16.17 12.12 -6.83
CA ARG A 264 -15.85 12.21 -5.39
C ARG A 264 -14.35 12.38 -5.13
N ILE A 265 -13.48 11.72 -5.91
CA ILE A 265 -12.03 11.96 -5.83
C ILE A 265 -11.69 13.42 -6.16
N GLN A 266 -12.33 14.00 -7.18
CA GLN A 266 -12.13 15.41 -7.54
C GLN A 266 -12.62 16.34 -6.43
N TYR A 267 -13.85 16.14 -5.92
CA TYR A 267 -14.39 16.94 -4.82
C TYR A 267 -13.50 16.87 -3.57
N LEU A 268 -13.09 15.67 -3.14
CA LEU A 268 -12.30 15.50 -1.91
C LEU A 268 -10.91 16.15 -2.01
N ARG A 269 -10.28 16.13 -3.20
CA ARG A 269 -8.95 16.73 -3.47
C ARG A 269 -8.96 18.25 -3.63
N GLU A 270 -10.04 18.82 -4.15
CA GLU A 270 -10.10 20.24 -4.53
C GLU A 270 -11.07 21.09 -3.68
N CYS A 271 -12.00 20.46 -2.95
CA CYS A 271 -13.04 21.12 -2.16
C CYS A 271 -13.03 20.76 -0.66
N SER A 272 -12.49 19.60 -0.25
CA SER A 272 -12.60 19.11 1.14
C SER A 272 -11.33 19.29 1.99
N SER A 273 -10.23 18.59 1.65
CA SER A 273 -9.00 18.67 2.44
C SER A 273 -7.75 18.52 1.55
N PRO A 274 -6.73 19.39 1.71
CA PRO A 274 -5.49 19.30 0.92
C PRO A 274 -4.74 17.98 1.17
N LEU A 275 -4.95 17.33 2.32
CA LEU A 275 -4.36 16.03 2.64
C LEU A 275 -4.75 14.94 1.63
N VAL A 276 -5.95 15.01 1.03
CA VAL A 276 -6.41 14.06 0.01
C VAL A 276 -5.59 14.20 -1.28
N LYS A 277 -5.11 15.41 -1.57
CA LYS A 277 -4.26 15.73 -2.71
C LYS A 277 -2.79 15.45 -2.42
N GLU A 278 -2.33 15.74 -1.21
CA GLU A 278 -0.95 15.50 -0.77
C GLU A 278 -0.64 14.02 -0.59
N LEU A 279 -1.48 13.25 0.13
CA LEU A 279 -1.13 11.96 0.72
C LEU A 279 -1.75 10.73 0.06
N VAL A 280 -2.90 10.87 -0.63
CA VAL A 280 -3.67 9.72 -1.14
C VAL A 280 -3.32 9.40 -2.59
N THR A 281 -2.92 8.16 -2.83
CA THR A 281 -2.85 7.55 -4.16
C THR A 281 -4.00 6.56 -4.34
N PHE A 282 -4.79 6.78 -5.39
CA PHE A 282 -6.00 6.00 -5.69
C PHE A 282 -5.73 4.99 -6.80
N HIS A 283 -6.22 3.77 -6.59
CA HIS A 283 -6.14 2.65 -7.51
C HIS A 283 -7.57 2.23 -7.85
N LEU A 284 -7.97 2.26 -9.12
CA LEU A 284 -9.34 1.94 -9.51
C LEU A 284 -9.40 0.53 -10.10
N PHE A 285 -10.44 -0.23 -9.81
CA PHE A 285 -10.58 -1.56 -10.40
C PHE A 285 -12.04 -2.00 -10.57
N PHE A 286 -12.28 -2.88 -11.54
CA PHE A 286 -13.62 -3.32 -11.95
C PHE A 286 -13.55 -4.69 -12.65
N ASP A 287 -14.69 -5.38 -12.70
CA ASP A 287 -14.81 -6.68 -13.38
C ASP A 287 -14.73 -6.52 -14.92
N HIS A 288 -14.08 -7.45 -15.61
CA HIS A 288 -14.03 -7.51 -17.08
C HIS A 288 -15.41 -7.51 -17.75
N LYS A 289 -16.46 -8.04 -17.11
CA LYS A 289 -17.84 -8.00 -17.61
C LYS A 289 -18.51 -6.63 -17.40
N HIS A 290 -17.90 -5.74 -16.62
CA HIS A 290 -18.45 -4.47 -16.18
C HIS A 290 -17.46 -3.30 -16.34
N ILE A 291 -16.68 -3.32 -17.43
CA ILE A 291 -15.75 -2.25 -17.80
C ILE A 291 -16.52 -0.91 -17.98
N PRO A 292 -16.09 0.19 -17.36
CA PRO A 292 -16.74 1.50 -17.48
C PRO A 292 -16.71 2.05 -18.91
N LYS A 293 -17.90 2.38 -19.47
CA LYS A 293 -18.07 2.88 -20.85
C LYS A 293 -17.32 4.18 -21.16
N ASN A 294 -16.94 4.94 -20.13
CA ASN A 294 -16.28 6.23 -20.24
C ASN A 294 -14.77 6.18 -19.95
N LEU A 295 -14.22 5.01 -19.60
CA LEU A 295 -12.81 4.79 -19.23
C LEU A 295 -11.79 5.45 -20.20
N THR A 296 -12.06 5.39 -21.51
CA THR A 296 -11.22 6.02 -22.56
C THR A 296 -11.63 7.44 -22.92
N LYS A 297 -12.84 7.89 -22.55
CA LYS A 297 -13.45 9.19 -22.93
C LYS A 297 -13.29 10.28 -21.88
N THR A 298 -13.19 9.88 -20.61
CA THR A 298 -13.03 10.74 -19.42
C THR A 298 -11.90 10.22 -18.52
N PRO A 299 -10.67 10.04 -19.03
CA PRO A 299 -9.54 9.68 -18.18
C PRO A 299 -9.26 10.78 -17.13
N TRP A 300 -8.61 10.44 -16.01
CA TRP A 300 -8.34 11.37 -14.90
C TRP A 300 -7.80 12.74 -15.35
N LYS A 301 -6.86 12.78 -16.31
CA LYS A 301 -6.29 14.02 -16.90
C LYS A 301 -7.31 15.00 -17.51
N LYS A 302 -8.58 14.60 -17.69
CA LYS A 302 -9.70 15.44 -18.11
C LYS A 302 -10.47 15.99 -16.90
N TRP A 303 -10.69 15.18 -15.87
CA TRP A 303 -11.28 15.60 -14.60
C TRP A 303 -10.37 16.60 -13.89
N GLU A 304 -9.07 16.32 -13.82
CA GLU A 304 -8.01 17.16 -13.27
C GLU A 304 -7.90 18.56 -13.92
N LYS A 305 -8.38 18.70 -15.16
CA LYS A 305 -8.43 19.98 -15.90
C LYS A 305 -9.80 20.66 -15.86
N SER A 306 -10.82 19.99 -15.34
CA SER A 306 -12.17 20.54 -15.21
C SER A 306 -12.29 21.23 -13.84
N PRO A 307 -12.96 22.39 -13.73
CA PRO A 307 -13.21 23.00 -12.43
C PRO A 307 -14.06 22.07 -11.56
N ALA A 308 -13.67 21.86 -10.31
CA ALA A 308 -14.43 21.06 -9.36
C ALA A 308 -15.68 21.82 -8.91
N ASN A 309 -16.83 21.15 -8.83
CA ASN A 309 -18.05 21.75 -8.31
C ASN A 309 -18.06 21.67 -6.77
N CYS A 310 -17.45 22.65 -6.12
CA CYS A 310 -17.47 22.75 -4.64
C CYS A 310 -18.80 23.29 -4.07
N SER A 311 -19.77 23.69 -4.92
CA SER A 311 -21.06 24.23 -4.48
C SER A 311 -22.12 23.16 -4.15
N SER A 312 -21.76 21.87 -4.22
CA SER A 312 -22.67 20.77 -3.88
C SER A 312 -21.88 19.56 -3.42
N GLU A 313 -21.98 19.25 -2.12
CA GLU A 313 -21.32 18.09 -1.53
C GLU A 313 -21.88 16.78 -2.13
N PRO A 314 -21.01 15.86 -2.61
CA PRO A 314 -21.46 14.57 -3.11
C PRO A 314 -21.93 13.70 -1.95
N LYS A 315 -23.01 12.94 -2.18
CA LYS A 315 -23.54 12.03 -1.15
C LYS A 315 -22.61 10.83 -0.97
N PHE A 316 -22.50 10.40 0.29
CA PHE A 316 -21.84 9.17 0.76
C PHE A 316 -22.86 8.27 1.51
N GLY A 317 -22.39 7.16 2.08
CA GLY A 317 -23.16 6.23 2.90
C GLY A 317 -23.99 5.18 2.15
N GLU A 318 -24.42 4.15 2.89
CA GLU A 318 -25.03 2.93 2.34
C GLU A 318 -26.34 3.13 1.56
N LYS A 319 -27.04 4.23 1.79
CA LYS A 319 -28.33 4.56 1.15
C LYS A 319 -28.20 4.82 -0.36
N ILE A 320 -26.97 4.92 -0.88
CA ILE A 320 -26.69 5.09 -2.31
C ILE A 320 -26.80 3.76 -3.06
N VAL A 321 -27.59 3.77 -4.13
CA VAL A 321 -27.88 2.62 -5.00
C VAL A 321 -26.84 2.52 -6.12
N THR A 322 -25.63 2.06 -5.77
CA THR A 322 -24.50 1.87 -6.70
C THR A 322 -24.77 0.80 -7.78
N PHE A 323 -24.05 0.82 -8.89
CA PHE A 323 -24.06 -0.23 -9.92
C PHE A 323 -23.73 -1.60 -9.32
N LYS A 324 -22.75 -1.68 -8.39
CA LYS A 324 -22.48 -2.88 -7.57
C LYS A 324 -23.77 -3.45 -6.95
N LYS A 325 -24.57 -2.60 -6.28
CA LYS A 325 -25.85 -3.00 -5.66
C LYS A 325 -26.92 -3.35 -6.70
N GLN A 326 -27.10 -2.51 -7.73
CA GLN A 326 -28.09 -2.74 -8.81
C GLN A 326 -27.88 -4.06 -9.55
N LYS A 327 -26.62 -4.45 -9.78
CA LYS A 327 -26.22 -5.70 -10.43
C LYS A 327 -25.93 -6.86 -9.47
N LYS A 328 -26.12 -6.65 -8.16
CA LYS A 328 -25.87 -7.64 -7.08
C LYS A 328 -24.46 -8.25 -7.14
N LEU A 329 -23.46 -7.44 -7.46
CA LEU A 329 -22.08 -7.89 -7.61
C LEU A 329 -21.43 -8.15 -6.24
N PRO A 330 -20.68 -9.25 -6.06
CA PRO A 330 -19.90 -9.47 -4.85
C PRO A 330 -18.80 -8.40 -4.73
N TYR A 331 -18.45 -8.01 -3.50
CA TYR A 331 -17.34 -7.08 -3.28
C TYR A 331 -16.00 -7.85 -3.23
N PRO A 332 -15.06 -7.60 -4.15
CA PRO A 332 -13.82 -8.38 -4.27
C PRO A 332 -12.73 -7.93 -3.28
N VAL A 333 -13.03 -8.02 -1.97
CA VAL A 333 -12.20 -7.51 -0.86
C VAL A 333 -10.72 -7.93 -0.95
N ASN A 334 -10.44 -9.19 -1.27
CA ASN A 334 -9.06 -9.69 -1.36
C ASN A 334 -8.26 -9.08 -2.52
N VAL A 335 -8.93 -8.73 -3.63
CA VAL A 335 -8.29 -8.02 -4.74
C VAL A 335 -8.00 -6.57 -4.33
N ALA A 336 -8.96 -5.91 -3.66
CA ALA A 336 -8.79 -4.56 -3.17
C ALA A 336 -7.61 -4.43 -2.17
N ARG A 337 -7.55 -5.33 -1.18
CA ARG A 337 -6.45 -5.42 -0.18
C ARG A 337 -5.10 -5.67 -0.85
N ASN A 338 -5.05 -6.51 -1.89
CA ASN A 338 -3.81 -6.79 -2.62
C ASN A 338 -3.36 -5.60 -3.48
N VAL A 339 -4.28 -4.95 -4.21
CA VAL A 339 -3.99 -3.80 -5.09
C VAL A 339 -3.47 -2.60 -4.30
N ALA A 340 -4.05 -2.30 -3.13
CA ALA A 340 -3.55 -1.24 -2.26
C ALA A 340 -2.15 -1.59 -1.69
N ARG A 341 -1.95 -2.82 -1.22
CA ARG A 341 -0.67 -3.25 -0.66
C ARG A 341 0.48 -3.25 -1.67
N GLU A 342 0.24 -3.75 -2.87
CA GLU A 342 1.27 -3.89 -3.92
C GLU A 342 1.96 -2.55 -4.21
N MET A 343 1.20 -1.46 -4.14
CA MET A 343 1.62 -0.11 -4.48
C MET A 343 1.93 0.79 -3.27
N ALA A 344 2.08 0.19 -2.08
CA ALA A 344 2.58 0.94 -0.93
C ALA A 344 3.97 1.53 -1.22
N GLN A 345 4.15 2.82 -0.92
CA GLN A 345 5.42 3.53 -1.14
C GLN A 345 6.50 3.11 -0.14
N THR A 346 6.10 2.66 1.05
CA THR A 346 6.99 2.38 2.18
C THR A 346 7.16 0.91 2.48
N HIS A 347 8.29 0.55 3.09
CA HIS A 347 8.60 -0.81 3.49
C HIS A 347 7.59 -1.37 4.50
N TYR A 348 7.20 -0.54 5.48
CA TYR A 348 6.16 -0.86 6.45
C TYR A 348 4.79 -0.40 5.97
N VAL A 349 3.81 -1.28 6.13
CA VAL A 349 2.43 -1.11 5.68
C VAL A 349 1.49 -1.37 6.84
N LEU A 350 0.57 -0.44 7.13
CA LEU A 350 -0.60 -0.69 7.95
C LEU A 350 -1.75 -1.11 7.02
N ALA A 351 -2.14 -2.39 7.09
CA ALA A 351 -3.34 -2.89 6.41
C ALA A 351 -4.53 -2.75 7.36
N SER A 352 -5.53 -1.97 6.96
CA SER A 352 -6.68 -1.61 7.79
C SER A 352 -7.83 -1.06 6.94
N ASP A 353 -9.07 -1.28 7.36
CA ASP A 353 -10.27 -0.83 6.63
C ASP A 353 -10.49 0.69 6.78
N ILE A 354 -11.24 1.31 5.87
CA ILE A 354 -11.22 2.79 5.70
C ILE A 354 -11.85 3.56 6.86
N GLU A 355 -12.77 2.91 7.59
CA GLU A 355 -13.47 3.45 8.76
C GLU A 355 -12.71 3.26 10.10
N LEU A 356 -11.53 2.63 10.08
CA LEU A 356 -10.73 2.35 11.29
C LEU A 356 -9.70 3.45 11.56
N TYR A 357 -10.07 4.41 12.39
CA TYR A 357 -9.25 5.61 12.67
C TYR A 357 -8.07 5.32 13.61
N PRO A 358 -6.80 5.48 13.16
CA PRO A 358 -5.63 5.25 14.01
C PRO A 358 -5.47 6.34 15.08
N ASN A 359 -4.66 6.09 16.10
CA ASN A 359 -4.25 7.14 17.03
C ASN A 359 -3.28 8.14 16.35
N PRO A 360 -3.35 9.44 16.67
CA PRO A 360 -2.41 10.43 16.16
C PRO A 360 -0.96 10.08 16.47
N ASN A 361 -0.04 10.52 15.61
CA ASN A 361 1.41 10.28 15.72
C ASN A 361 1.84 8.79 15.67
N LEU A 362 0.93 7.85 15.34
CA LEU A 362 1.22 6.41 15.29
C LEU A 362 2.42 6.08 14.39
N ILE A 363 2.56 6.75 13.24
CA ILE A 363 3.71 6.58 12.33
C ILE A 363 5.03 6.89 13.03
N GLN A 364 5.13 8.07 13.66
CA GLN A 364 6.34 8.52 14.34
C GLN A 364 6.68 7.59 15.51
N ASN A 365 5.69 7.30 16.36
CA ASN A 365 5.84 6.40 17.51
C ASN A 365 6.28 4.98 17.10
N PHE A 366 5.76 4.47 15.97
CA PHE A 366 6.16 3.19 15.40
C PHE A 366 7.59 3.23 14.86
N LEU A 367 7.95 4.25 14.09
CA LEU A 367 9.31 4.40 13.56
C LEU A 367 10.34 4.63 14.68
N ASP A 368 10.00 5.30 15.78
CA ASP A 368 10.87 5.43 16.96
C ASP A 368 11.04 4.10 17.71
N MET A 369 10.02 3.24 17.72
CA MET A 369 10.18 1.86 18.19
C MET A 369 11.12 1.05 17.28
N VAL A 370 11.02 1.19 15.96
CA VAL A 370 11.90 0.51 15.00
C VAL A 370 13.35 1.05 15.09
N ARG A 371 13.54 2.37 15.19
CA ARG A 371 14.86 3.04 15.36
C ARG A 371 15.61 2.55 16.60
N ARG A 372 14.92 2.33 17.73
CA ARG A 372 15.51 1.73 18.94
C ARG A 372 16.03 0.31 18.73
N ASN A 373 15.55 -0.38 17.69
CA ASN A 373 16.10 -1.62 17.17
C ASN A 373 16.30 -2.68 18.28
N ASP A 374 15.24 -2.93 19.06
CA ASP A 374 15.26 -3.89 20.18
C ASP A 374 15.66 -5.30 19.71
N THR A 375 16.31 -6.09 20.57
CA THR A 375 16.85 -7.43 20.22
C THR A 375 15.80 -8.43 19.71
N LYS A 376 14.51 -8.20 20.01
CA LYS A 376 13.37 -8.97 19.48
C LYS A 376 13.06 -8.63 18.01
N LEU A 377 13.32 -7.39 17.58
CA LEU A 377 13.11 -6.91 16.22
C LEU A 377 14.18 -7.47 15.27
N ARG A 378 15.44 -7.48 15.71
CA ARG A 378 16.63 -7.99 14.96
C ARG A 378 16.58 -9.47 14.54
N ARG A 379 15.58 -10.25 14.96
CA ARG A 379 15.42 -11.65 14.54
C ARG A 379 15.05 -11.69 13.05
N PRO A 380 15.61 -12.59 12.21
CA PRO A 380 15.38 -12.57 10.75
C PRO A 380 13.95 -12.92 10.33
N ASN A 381 13.17 -13.60 11.18
CA ASN A 381 11.80 -14.01 10.85
C ASN A 381 10.89 -12.79 10.53
N PRO A 382 9.91 -12.94 9.64
CA PRO A 382 8.80 -12.00 9.44
C PRO A 382 8.27 -11.37 10.74
N LYS A 383 7.97 -10.07 10.71
CA LYS A 383 7.35 -9.34 11.83
C LYS A 383 5.93 -8.93 11.48
N LEU A 384 5.06 -9.11 12.46
CA LEU A 384 3.67 -8.69 12.49
C LEU A 384 3.48 -7.88 13.77
N PHE A 385 3.02 -6.65 13.65
CA PHE A 385 2.58 -5.84 14.78
C PHE A 385 1.06 -5.71 14.70
N VAL A 386 0.38 -6.02 15.80
CA VAL A 386 -1.09 -6.01 15.88
C VAL A 386 -1.52 -4.76 16.64
N LEU A 387 -2.51 -4.05 16.11
CA LEU A 387 -3.17 -2.95 16.80
C LEU A 387 -4.54 -3.43 17.29
N PRO A 388 -4.91 -3.25 18.57
CA PRO A 388 -6.25 -3.53 19.05
C PRO A 388 -7.23 -2.49 18.48
N ILE A 389 -8.39 -2.96 18.02
CA ILE A 389 -9.49 -2.13 17.52
C ILE A 389 -10.53 -1.97 18.63
N PHE A 390 -11.17 -0.80 18.68
CA PHE A 390 -12.24 -0.48 19.62
C PHE A 390 -13.38 0.20 18.87
N GLU A 391 -14.61 -0.17 19.19
CA GLU A 391 -15.81 0.57 18.78
C GLU A 391 -16.16 1.63 19.82
N VAL A 392 -16.87 2.67 19.41
CA VAL A 392 -17.39 3.73 20.27
C VAL A 392 -18.87 3.96 19.95
N GLU A 393 -19.65 4.43 20.92
CA GLU A 393 -21.06 4.77 20.68
C GLU A 393 -21.22 5.81 19.56
N ALA A 394 -22.21 5.64 18.68
CA ALA A 394 -22.46 6.52 17.53
C ALA A 394 -22.93 7.95 17.91
N ASN A 395 -23.06 8.26 19.20
CA ASN A 395 -23.31 9.61 19.73
C ASN A 395 -22.01 10.37 20.07
N VAL A 396 -20.86 9.69 20.07
CA VAL A 396 -19.56 10.26 20.45
C VAL A 396 -19.02 11.14 19.32
N THR A 397 -18.91 12.44 19.60
CA THR A 397 -18.41 13.44 18.64
C THR A 397 -16.87 13.53 18.57
N ALA A 398 -16.15 12.87 19.47
CA ALA A 398 -14.70 12.92 19.56
C ALA A 398 -14.10 11.53 19.84
N LEU A 399 -13.33 11.01 18.88
CA LEU A 399 -12.57 9.77 19.03
C LEU A 399 -11.39 9.98 20.00
N PRO A 400 -11.07 9.02 20.88
CA PRO A 400 -10.01 9.17 21.87
C PRO A 400 -8.67 9.51 21.19
N TYR A 401 -7.98 10.51 21.71
CA TYR A 401 -6.69 10.98 21.22
C TYR A 401 -5.56 10.05 21.70
N ASP A 402 -5.64 9.56 22.94
CA ASP A 402 -4.63 8.71 23.55
C ASP A 402 -5.20 7.51 24.32
N LYS A 403 -4.31 6.76 24.98
CA LYS A 403 -4.66 5.57 25.76
C LYS A 403 -5.42 5.92 27.05
N ALA A 404 -5.14 7.03 27.72
CA ALA A 404 -5.80 7.42 28.96
C ALA A 404 -7.26 7.83 28.70
N GLU A 405 -7.52 8.55 27.61
CA GLU A 405 -8.88 8.84 27.15
C GLU A 405 -9.64 7.55 26.80
N LEU A 406 -9.02 6.64 26.01
CA LEU A 406 -9.60 5.35 25.67
C LEU A 406 -9.91 4.49 26.93
N GLN A 407 -9.01 4.44 27.91
CA GLN A 407 -9.27 3.78 29.18
C GLN A 407 -10.47 4.41 29.90
N SER A 408 -10.55 5.74 29.94
CA SER A 408 -11.70 6.44 30.52
C SER A 408 -13.01 6.26 29.75
N MET A 409 -12.99 5.85 28.48
CA MET A 409 -14.18 5.46 27.71
C MET A 409 -14.57 4.00 27.96
N LEU A 410 -13.60 3.09 28.09
CA LEU A 410 -13.81 1.69 28.48
C LEU A 410 -14.40 1.59 29.89
N ASP A 411 -13.85 2.33 30.86
CA ASP A 411 -14.34 2.39 32.25
C ASP A 411 -15.80 2.89 32.34
N LYS A 412 -16.24 3.69 31.35
CA LYS A 412 -17.62 4.20 31.22
C LYS A 412 -18.51 3.35 30.30
N SER A 413 -17.97 2.28 29.70
CA SER A 413 -18.61 1.47 28.65
C SER A 413 -19.04 2.23 27.37
N ILE A 414 -18.48 3.43 27.14
CA ILE A 414 -18.71 4.25 25.93
C ILE A 414 -17.86 3.75 24.74
N ALA A 415 -16.75 3.06 25.05
CA ALA A 415 -15.98 2.29 24.10
C ALA A 415 -16.00 0.80 24.50
N ILE A 416 -15.90 -0.09 23.51
CA ILE A 416 -15.75 -1.54 23.70
C ILE A 416 -14.64 -2.09 22.79
N PRO A 417 -13.93 -3.16 23.18
CA PRO A 417 -12.99 -3.82 22.28
C PRO A 417 -13.74 -4.54 21.14
N PHE A 418 -13.22 -4.45 19.92
CA PHE A 418 -13.74 -5.17 18.75
C PHE A 418 -13.26 -6.64 18.75
N HIS A 419 -14.02 -7.55 18.10
CA HIS A 419 -13.89 -9.01 18.23
C HIS A 419 -13.99 -9.78 16.90
#